data_AF-A0A399JBU9-F1
#
_entry.id   AF-A0A399JBU9-F1
#
_cell.length_a   1.000
_cell.length_b   1.000
_cell.length_c   1.000
_cell.angle_alpha   90.00
_cell.angle_beta   90.00
_cell.angle_gamma   90.00
#
_symmetry.space_group_name_H-M   'P 1'
#
loop_
_entity.id
_entity.type
_entity.pdbx_description
1 polymer ?
#
loop_
_entity_poly.entity_id
_entity_poly.type
_entity_poly.pdbx_seq_one_letter_code
_entity_poly.pdbx_strand_id
1 'polypeptide(L)'
;MKVYGLKACDTCRKALKELGNPPLVDIRADGLPEALLQRAAETFGNDLLNRRSTTWRGLDEATRARPMLDLLRDYPLLMKRPLIEDADNLYLGWTPEVRRAVLR
;
A
#
# COMPACT_ATOMS: atom_id res chain seq x y z
N MET A 1 13.83 2.09 -6.68
CA MET A 1 12.54 1.40 -6.48
C MET A 1 12.46 0.79 -5.09
N LYS A 2 11.33 0.96 -4.39
CA LYS A 2 10.99 0.32 -3.12
C LYS A 2 9.54 -0.17 -3.17
N VAL A 3 9.24 -1.25 -2.47
CA VAL A 3 7.88 -1.78 -2.37
C VAL A 3 7.44 -1.77 -0.91
N TYR A 4 6.24 -1.27 -0.65
CA TYR A 4 5.60 -1.23 0.66
C TYR A 4 4.45 -2.23 0.65
N GLY A 5 4.49 -3.19 1.57
CA GLY A 5 3.55 -4.30 1.56
C GLY A 5 3.69 -5.21 2.77
N LEU A 6 3.27 -6.46 2.60
CA LEU A 6 3.48 -7.52 3.59
C LEU A 6 4.28 -8.66 2.96
N LYS A 7 5.18 -9.28 3.71
CA LYS A 7 5.89 -10.49 3.28
C LYS A 7 4.94 -11.63 2.90
N ALA A 8 3.82 -11.74 3.62
CA ALA A 8 2.80 -12.76 3.40
C ALA A 8 1.74 -12.40 2.33
N CYS A 9 1.87 -11.27 1.63
CA CYS A 9 0.90 -10.89 0.60
C CYS A 9 1.30 -11.47 -0.77
N ASP A 10 0.48 -12.35 -1.33
CA ASP A 10 0.74 -13.00 -2.62
C ASP A 10 0.98 -12.01 -3.76
N THR A 11 0.17 -10.96 -3.81
CA THR A 11 0.33 -9.87 -4.78
C THR A 11 1.66 -9.14 -4.61
N CYS A 12 2.11 -8.91 -3.37
CA CYS A 12 3.42 -8.32 -3.10
C CYS A 12 4.55 -9.26 -3.54
N ARG A 13 4.46 -10.55 -3.21
CA ARG A 13 5.46 -11.55 -3.63
C ARG A 13 5.59 -11.64 -5.15
N LYS A 14 4.45 -11.62 -5.86
CA LYS A 14 4.43 -11.59 -7.33
C LYS A 14 5.08 -10.32 -7.88
N ALA A 15 4.71 -9.16 -7.33
CA ALA A 15 5.29 -7.89 -7.72
C ALA A 15 6.81 -7.86 -7.52
N LEU A 16 7.29 -8.24 -6.34
CA LEU A 16 8.71 -8.30 -6.02
C LEU A 16 9.47 -9.20 -7.00
N LYS A 17 8.96 -10.40 -7.28
CA LYS A 17 9.59 -11.33 -8.21
C LYS A 17 9.71 -10.74 -9.62
N GLU A 18 8.64 -10.13 -10.13
CA GLU A 18 8.62 -9.52 -11.47
C GLU A 18 9.51 -8.27 -11.54
N LEU A 19 9.65 -7.52 -10.44
CA LEU A 19 10.48 -6.31 -10.33
C LEU A 19 11.98 -6.58 -10.05
N GLY A 20 12.42 -7.84 -9.99
CA GLY A 20 13.82 -8.15 -9.67
C GLY A 20 14.17 -8.06 -8.17
N ASN A 21 13.19 -8.31 -7.30
CA ASN A 21 13.31 -8.32 -5.84
C ASN A 21 13.86 -7.02 -5.21
N PRO A 22 13.24 -5.85 -5.49
CA PRO A 22 13.60 -4.61 -4.80
C PRO A 22 13.33 -4.73 -3.29
N PRO A 23 13.88 -3.81 -2.47
CA PRO A 23 13.60 -3.78 -1.04
C PRO A 23 12.10 -3.72 -0.73
N LEU A 24 11.64 -4.63 0.14
CA LEU A 24 10.29 -4.65 0.70
C LEU A 24 10.30 -4.04 2.11
N VAL A 25 9.51 -3.00 2.33
CA VAL A 25 9.17 -2.47 3.64
C VAL A 25 7.90 -3.18 4.14
N ASP A 26 7.99 -3.84 5.30
CA ASP A 26 6.85 -4.57 5.85
C ASP A 26 6.02 -3.62 6.73
N ILE A 27 4.91 -3.14 6.18
CA ILE A 27 4.09 -2.11 6.83
C ILE A 27 3.43 -2.61 8.12
N ARG A 28 3.44 -3.92 8.40
CA ARG A 28 2.98 -4.45 9.70
C ARG A 28 4.01 -4.22 10.79
N ALA A 29 5.29 -4.34 10.47
CA ALA A 29 6.37 -4.16 11.43
C ALA A 29 6.81 -2.69 11.51
N ASP A 30 6.95 -2.05 10.36
CA ASP A 30 7.60 -0.74 10.23
C ASP A 30 6.58 0.42 10.13
N GLY A 31 5.29 0.11 9.96
CA GLY A 31 4.26 1.09 9.68
C GLY A 31 4.41 1.76 8.31
N LEU A 32 3.79 2.93 8.13
CA LEU A 32 3.95 3.77 6.94
C LEU A 32 4.71 5.04 7.32
N PRO A 33 5.84 5.35 6.66
CA PRO A 33 6.50 6.64 6.84
C PRO A 33 5.53 7.79 6.54
N GLU A 34 5.47 8.80 7.40
CA GLU A 34 4.49 9.90 7.29
C GLU A 34 4.57 10.64 5.94
N ALA A 35 5.78 10.94 5.46
CA ALA A 35 5.99 11.58 4.16
C ALA A 35 5.49 10.72 2.98
N LEU A 36 5.63 9.39 3.06
CA LEU A 36 5.09 8.48 2.05
C LEU A 36 3.58 8.44 2.11
N LEU A 37 3.00 8.36 3.31
CA LEU A 37 1.56 8.33 3.51
C LEU A 37 0.90 9.59 2.94
N GLN A 38 1.47 10.77 3.18
CA GLN A 38 0.98 12.03 2.62
C GLN A 38 1.03 12.02 1.09
N ARG A 39 2.19 11.72 0.49
CA ARG A 39 2.33 11.62 -0.98
C ARG A 39 1.37 10.61 -1.59
N ALA A 40 1.20 9.45 -0.95
CA ALA A 40 0.29 8.41 -1.42
C ALA A 40 -1.17 8.84 -1.30
N ALA A 41 -1.55 9.56 -0.24
CA ALA A 41 -2.88 10.10 -0.08
C ALA A 41 -3.19 11.21 -1.09
N GLU A 42 -2.22 12.07 -1.41
CA GLU A 42 -2.34 13.07 -2.47
C GLU A 42 -2.49 12.42 -3.85
N THR A 43 -1.74 11.33 -4.11
CA THR A 43 -1.74 10.65 -5.42
C THR A 43 -2.98 9.78 -5.64
N PHE A 44 -3.42 9.03 -4.62
CA PHE A 44 -4.47 8.00 -4.77
C PHE A 44 -5.76 8.31 -4.02
N GLY A 45 -5.74 9.27 -3.10
CA GLY A 45 -6.87 9.54 -2.22
C GLY A 45 -7.41 8.26 -1.57
N ASN A 46 -8.73 8.10 -1.61
CA ASN A 46 -9.45 6.98 -1.01
C ASN A 46 -9.07 5.60 -1.57
N ASP A 47 -8.46 5.50 -2.75
CA ASP A 47 -8.06 4.21 -3.32
C ASP A 47 -6.91 3.56 -2.57
N LEU A 48 -6.14 4.35 -1.80
CA LEU A 48 -5.11 3.87 -0.89
C LEU A 48 -5.68 2.96 0.21
N LEU A 49 -6.97 3.08 0.53
CA LEU A 49 -7.62 2.31 1.57
C LEU A 49 -8.26 1.02 1.04
N ASN A 50 -7.81 -0.12 1.54
CA ASN A 50 -8.37 -1.43 1.23
C ASN A 50 -9.59 -1.76 2.10
N ARG A 51 -10.75 -1.25 1.67
CA ARG A 51 -12.07 -1.56 2.26
C ARG A 51 -12.52 -3.03 2.10
N ARG A 52 -11.76 -3.85 1.35
CA ARG A 52 -12.02 -5.29 1.18
C ARG A 52 -11.17 -6.16 2.10
N SER A 53 -10.26 -5.56 2.89
CA SER A 53 -9.37 -6.28 3.80
C SER A 53 -10.12 -6.88 4.99
N THR A 54 -9.56 -7.94 5.59
CA THR A 54 -10.07 -8.50 6.85
C THR A 54 -9.96 -7.50 7.99
N THR A 55 -8.87 -6.72 8.03
CA THR A 55 -8.70 -5.61 8.98
C THR A 55 -9.88 -4.65 8.89
N TRP A 56 -10.27 -4.20 7.69
CA TRP A 56 -11.43 -3.32 7.52
C TRP A 56 -12.74 -3.93 8.03
N ARG A 57 -12.99 -5.21 7.69
CA ARG A 57 -14.20 -5.92 8.13
C ARG A 57 -14.27 -6.08 9.66
N GLY A 58 -13.13 -6.10 10.35
CA GLY A 58 -13.05 -6.17 11.80
C GLY A 58 -13.24 -4.83 12.54
N LEU A 59 -13.23 -3.70 11.83
CA LEU A 59 -13.46 -2.39 12.45
C LEU A 59 -14.96 -2.13 12.64
N ASP A 60 -15.31 -1.42 13.71
CA ASP A 60 -16.66 -0.89 13.93
C ASP A 60 -16.95 0.33 13.02
N GLU A 61 -18.22 0.76 13.00
CA GLU A 61 -18.66 1.86 12.15
C GLU A 61 -18.03 3.20 12.55
N ALA A 62 -17.94 3.48 13.86
CA ALA A 62 -17.34 4.69 14.37
C ALA A 62 -15.88 4.85 13.94
N THR A 63 -15.11 3.76 13.97
CA THR A 63 -13.73 3.73 13.50
C THR A 63 -13.68 3.91 11.99
N ARG A 64 -14.52 3.21 11.22
CA ARG A 64 -14.55 3.35 9.75
C ARG A 64 -14.91 4.75 9.26
N ALA A 65 -15.60 5.55 10.08
CA ALA A 65 -15.95 6.94 9.77
C ALA A 65 -14.78 7.93 9.99
N ARG A 66 -13.67 7.49 10.59
CA ARG A 66 -12.48 8.33 10.81
C ARG A 66 -11.80 8.71 9.50
N PRO A 67 -11.02 9.81 9.47
CA PRO A 67 -10.23 10.18 8.30
C PRO A 67 -9.29 9.05 7.85
N MET A 68 -9.15 8.88 6.54
CA MET A 68 -8.32 7.81 5.95
C MET A 68 -6.87 7.84 6.44
N LEU A 69 -6.28 9.03 6.59
CA LEU A 69 -4.91 9.17 7.08
C LEU A 69 -4.77 8.63 8.49
N ASP A 70 -5.69 8.97 9.40
CA ASP A 70 -5.68 8.49 10.78
C ASP A 70 -5.88 6.97 10.83
N LEU A 71 -6.77 6.45 9.97
CA LEU A 71 -6.96 5.00 9.82
C LEU A 71 -5.69 4.28 9.34
N LEU A 72 -4.96 4.85 8.38
CA LEU A 72 -3.74 4.24 7.85
C LEU A 72 -2.55 4.36 8.80
N ARG A 73 -2.52 5.39 9.66
CA ARG A 73 -1.54 5.49 10.76
C ARG A 73 -1.78 4.43 11.82
N ASP A 74 -3.02 4.29 12.28
CA ASP A 74 -3.37 3.35 13.35
C ASP A 74 -3.44 1.90 12.86
N TYR A 75 -3.86 1.71 11.61
CA TYR A 75 -4.03 0.40 10.99
C TYR A 75 -3.33 0.35 9.62
N PRO A 76 -1.99 0.30 9.55
CA PRO A 76 -1.23 0.27 8.29
C PRO A 76 -1.65 -0.87 7.35
N LEU A 77 -2.16 -1.97 7.90
CA LEU A 77 -2.63 -3.13 7.14
C LEU A 77 -3.88 -2.83 6.28
N LEU A 78 -4.56 -1.72 6.54
CA LEU A 78 -5.64 -1.21 5.71
C LEU A 78 -5.13 -0.62 4.39
N MET A 79 -3.83 -0.34 4.25
CA MET A 79 -3.30 0.13 2.97
C MET A 79 -3.53 -0.91 1.88
N LYS A 80 -3.95 -0.45 0.70
CA LYS A 80 -3.97 -1.26 -0.52
C LYS A 80 -2.53 -1.56 -0.92
N ARG A 81 -2.27 -2.83 -1.24
CA ARG A 81 -0.92 -3.37 -1.44
C ARG A 81 -0.82 -4.08 -2.79
N PRO A 82 0.39 -4.14 -3.40
CA PRO A 82 1.59 -3.39 -3.00
C PRO A 82 1.44 -1.88 -3.28
N LEU A 83 2.13 -1.03 -2.52
CA LEU A 83 2.43 0.34 -2.93
C LEU A 83 3.88 0.36 -3.39
N ILE A 84 4.15 0.88 -4.59
CA ILE A 84 5.47 0.84 -5.22
C ILE A 84 5.94 2.26 -5.42
N GLU A 85 7.14 2.55 -4.95
CA GLU A 85 7.83 3.82 -5.16
C GLU A 85 8.96 3.61 -6.17
N ASP A 86 8.88 4.29 -7.31
CA ASP A 86 9.92 4.26 -8.33
C ASP A 86 10.29 5.70 -8.74
N ALA A 87 11.52 6.09 -8.40
CA ALA A 87 11.95 7.49 -8.39
C ALA A 87 10.92 8.37 -7.66
N ASP A 88 10.34 9.37 -8.35
CA ASP A 88 9.34 10.29 -7.78
C ASP A 88 7.90 9.79 -7.91
N ASN A 89 7.68 8.68 -8.64
CA ASN A 89 6.36 8.15 -8.93
C ASN A 89 5.92 7.11 -7.90
N LEU A 90 4.63 7.11 -7.61
CA LEU A 90 3.97 6.08 -6.82
C LEU A 90 3.03 5.25 -7.71
N TYR A 91 2.96 3.95 -7.46
CA TYR A 91 2.03 3.04 -8.11
C TYR A 91 1.31 2.18 -7.08
N LEU A 92 0.02 1.94 -7.29
CA LEU A 92 -0.82 1.25 -6.32
C LEU A 92 -1.42 -0.05 -6.87
N GLY A 93 -1.17 -1.13 -6.15
CA GLY A 93 -1.59 -2.49 -6.52
C GLY A 93 -0.65 -3.13 -7.55
N TRP A 94 -1.12 -4.23 -8.14
CA TRP A 94 -0.39 -4.97 -9.16
C TRP A 94 -1.31 -5.29 -10.36
N THR A 95 -1.86 -4.22 -10.95
CA THR A 95 -2.74 -4.31 -12.12
C THR A 95 -1.91 -4.35 -13.42
N PRO A 96 -2.50 -4.76 -14.56
CA PRO A 96 -1.81 -4.69 -15.86
C PRO A 96 -1.24 -3.29 -16.18
N GLU A 97 -1.94 -2.23 -15.79
CA GLU A 97 -1.53 -0.83 -15.97
C GLU A 97 -0.26 -0.54 -15.17
N VAL A 98 -0.24 -0.89 -13.88
CA VAL A 98 0.93 -0.71 -13.03
C VAL A 98 2.10 -1.51 -13.58
N ARG A 99 1.88 -2.77 -13.95
CA ARG A 99 2.91 -3.65 -14.52
C ARG A 99 3.55 -3.03 -15.76
N ARG A 100 2.75 -2.53 -16.71
CA ARG A 100 3.27 -1.83 -17.91
C ARG A 100 4.08 -0.58 -17.56
N ALA A 101 3.73 0.12 -16.48
CA ALA A 101 4.43 1.34 -16.10
C ALA A 101 5.78 1.08 -15.42
N VAL A 102 5.89 0.00 -14.62
CA VAL A 102 7.07 -0.28 -13.79
C VAL A 102 8.01 -1.35 -14.36
N LEU A 103 7.52 -2.22 -15.25
CA LEU A 103 8.33 -3.21 -15.98
C LEU A 103 8.69 -2.61 -17.34
N ARG A 104 9.75 -1.80 -17.36
CA ARG A 104 10.33 -1.23 -18.59
C ARG A 104 11.44 -2.12 -19.10
#